data_AF-A0A1Y3T5B8-F1
#
_entry.id   AF-A0A1Y3T5B8-F1
#
_cell.length_a   1.000
_cell.length_b   1.000
_cell.length_c   1.000
_cell.angle_alpha   90.00
_cell.angle_beta   90.00
_cell.angle_gamma   90.00
#
_symmetry.space_group_name_H-M   'P 1'
#
loop_
_entity.id
_entity.type
_entity.pdbx_description
1 polymer ?
#
loop_
_entity_poly.entity_id
_entity_poly.type
_entity_poly.pdbx_seq_one_letter_code
_entity_poly.pdbx_strand_id
1 'polypeptide(L)'
;MIFSGCQSKAKEVTIEERICPQCGNVIEIFSVDTEVVCEKCGFVAYNDKLSCVQWCKFARQCVGDQMYEKMMETAAHQKAARSS
;
A
#
# COMPACT_ATOMS: atom_id res chain seq x y z
N MET A 1 -2.46 9.81 -40.51
CA MET A 1 -2.82 10.25 -39.14
C MET A 1 -2.05 9.37 -38.18
N ILE A 2 -0.88 9.83 -37.72
CA ILE A 2 -0.06 9.10 -36.76
C ILE A 2 -0.61 9.43 -35.38
N PHE A 3 -1.26 8.47 -34.73
CA PHE A 3 -1.70 8.62 -33.35
C PHE A 3 -0.46 8.80 -32.48
N SER A 4 -0.23 10.05 -32.07
CA SER A 4 0.82 10.47 -31.17
C SER A 4 0.81 9.57 -29.95
N GLY A 5 1.91 8.84 -29.75
CA GLY A 5 2.05 7.80 -28.75
C GLY A 5 1.54 8.21 -27.38
N CYS A 6 0.88 7.26 -26.73
CA CYS A 6 0.49 7.34 -25.33
C CYS A 6 1.75 7.69 -24.50
N GLN A 7 1.80 8.88 -23.92
CA GLN A 7 2.85 9.27 -22.98
C GLN A 7 2.60 8.56 -21.64
N SER A 8 2.69 7.23 -21.62
CA SER A 8 2.78 6.49 -20.37
C SER A 8 4.17 6.77 -19.78
N LYS A 9 4.26 7.82 -18.96
CA LYS A 9 5.25 7.86 -17.87
C LYS A 9 4.88 6.69 -16.94
N ALA A 10 5.22 5.46 -17.33
CA ALA A 10 4.99 4.28 -16.53
C ALA A 10 5.79 4.47 -15.24
N LYS A 11 5.07 4.70 -14.14
CA LYS A 11 5.69 4.70 -12.82
C LYS A 11 6.26 3.30 -12.62
N GLU A 12 7.56 3.23 -12.37
CA GLU A 12 8.25 1.95 -12.21
C GLU A 12 7.58 1.18 -11.05
N VAL A 13 6.99 0.03 -11.37
CA VAL A 13 6.33 -0.82 -10.38
C VAL A 13 7.41 -1.61 -9.67
N THR A 14 7.46 -1.50 -8.36
CA THR A 14 8.44 -2.22 -7.53
C THR A 14 7.73 -3.36 -6.81
N ILE A 15 8.43 -4.47 -6.64
CA ILE A 15 7.95 -5.66 -5.94
C ILE A 15 8.67 -5.73 -4.59
N GLU A 16 7.93 -6.01 -3.52
CA GLU A 16 8.48 -6.26 -2.20
C GLU A 16 8.04 -7.62 -1.67
N GLU A 17 8.99 -8.42 -1.20
CA GLU A 17 8.72 -9.66 -0.51
C GLU A 17 8.47 -9.41 0.98
N ARG A 18 7.35 -9.89 1.51
CA ARG A 18 7.04 -9.88 2.95
C ARG A 18 6.77 -11.29 3.44
N ILE A 19 6.97 -11.49 4.74
CA ILE A 19 6.62 -12.75 5.39
C ILE A 19 5.19 -12.67 5.90
N CYS A 20 4.36 -13.65 5.52
CA CYS A 20 3.00 -13.79 6.01
C CYS A 20 3.02 -13.99 7.55
N PRO A 21 2.35 -13.13 8.32
CA PRO A 21 2.36 -13.23 9.79
C PRO A 21 1.62 -14.46 10.32
N GLN A 22 0.79 -15.11 9.50
CA GLN A 22 -0.07 -16.21 9.94
C GLN A 22 0.51 -17.61 9.67
N CYS A 23 1.33 -17.76 8.63
CA CYS A 23 1.90 -19.07 8.26
C CYS A 23 3.38 -19.04 7.87
N GLY A 24 4.02 -17.87 7.89
CA GLY A 24 5.43 -17.69 7.56
C GLY A 24 5.77 -17.83 6.07
N ASN A 25 4.78 -17.97 5.17
CA ASN A 25 5.03 -18.01 3.73
C ASN A 25 5.50 -16.64 3.22
N VAL A 26 6.36 -16.62 2.20
CA VAL A 26 6.68 -15.38 1.49
C VAL A 26 5.47 -14.95 0.67
N ILE A 27 5.13 -13.67 0.73
CA ILE A 27 4.10 -13.02 -0.07
C ILE A 27 4.75 -11.87 -0.83
N GLU A 28 4.45 -11.74 -2.11
CA GLU A 28 4.96 -10.66 -2.95
C GLU A 28 3.90 -9.55 -3.03
N ILE A 29 4.28 -8.32 -2.70
CA ILE A 29 3.40 -7.15 -2.74
C ILE A 29 3.94 -6.18 -3.80
N PHE A 30 3.14 -5.91 -4.82
CA PHE A 30 3.49 -4.88 -5.80
C PHE A 30 3.16 -3.48 -5.24
N SER A 31 3.93 -2.46 -5.64
CA SER A 31 3.73 -1.08 -5.17
C SER A 31 2.37 -0.46 -5.53
N VAL A 32 1.62 -1.13 -6.41
CA VAL A 32 0.28 -0.74 -6.87
C VAL A 32 -0.84 -1.60 -6.27
N ASP A 33 -0.50 -2.70 -5.60
CA ASP A 33 -1.50 -3.57 -4.99
C ASP A 33 -1.99 -2.99 -3.68
N THR A 34 -3.31 -2.97 -3.48
CA THR A 34 -3.92 -2.53 -2.22
C THR A 34 -3.87 -3.61 -1.15
N GLU A 35 -3.99 -4.88 -1.57
CA GLU A 35 -3.95 -6.06 -0.72
C GLU A 35 -3.40 -7.26 -1.50
N VAL A 36 -2.82 -8.23 -0.80
CA VAL A 36 -2.38 -9.51 -1.34
C VAL A 36 -2.95 -10.65 -0.50
N VAL A 37 -3.35 -11.73 -1.15
CA VAL A 37 -3.80 -12.95 -0.46
C VAL A 37 -2.63 -13.91 -0.37
N CYS A 38 -2.34 -14.43 0.83
CA CYS A 38 -1.35 -15.47 1.00
C CYS A 38 -1.83 -16.78 0.36
N GLU A 39 -1.10 -17.27 -0.64
CA GLU A 39 -1.48 -18.49 -1.37
C GLU A 39 -1.51 -19.76 -0.48
N LYS A 40 -0.77 -19.76 0.63
CA LYS A 40 -0.66 -20.92 1.52
C LYS A 40 -1.77 -21.01 2.56
N CYS A 41 -2.22 -19.88 3.11
CA CYS A 41 -3.18 -19.87 4.23
C CYS A 41 -4.43 -19.03 4.00
N GLY A 42 -4.49 -18.25 2.91
CA GLY A 42 -5.61 -17.37 2.61
C GLY A 42 -5.64 -16.08 3.42
N PHE A 43 -4.64 -15.80 4.27
CA PHE A 43 -4.53 -14.54 4.99
C PHE A 43 -4.40 -13.35 4.03
N VAL A 44 -5.23 -12.33 4.22
CA VAL A 44 -5.19 -11.09 3.44
C VAL A 44 -4.24 -10.10 4.11
N ALA A 45 -3.14 -9.75 3.44
CA ALA A 45 -2.21 -8.74 3.87
C ALA A 45 -2.44 -7.44 3.08
N TYR A 46 -2.65 -6.33 3.79
CA TYR A 46 -2.84 -5.02 3.18
C TYR A 46 -1.50 -4.33 2.91
N ASN A 47 -1.42 -3.60 1.79
CA ASN A 47 -0.25 -2.81 1.46
C ASN A 47 -0.27 -1.46 2.18
N ASP A 48 0.53 -1.35 3.25
CA ASP A 48 0.62 -0.12 4.05
C ASP A 48 1.11 1.11 3.26
N LYS A 49 1.71 0.91 2.09
CA LYS A 49 2.19 2.00 1.23
C LYS A 49 1.06 2.70 0.46
N LEU A 50 -0.12 2.07 0.35
CA LEU A 50 -1.28 2.61 -0.35
C LEU A 50 -2.40 3.03 0.62
N SER A 51 -2.02 3.70 1.71
CA SER A 51 -2.98 4.28 2.64
C SER A 51 -3.65 5.52 2.04
N CYS A 52 -4.94 5.39 1.68
CA CYS A 52 -5.77 6.53 1.27
C CYS A 52 -6.03 7.52 2.42
N VAL A 53 -5.72 7.12 3.66
CA VAL A 53 -5.91 7.92 4.88
C VAL A 53 -5.14 9.24 4.84
N GLN A 54 -4.02 9.29 4.11
CA GLN A 54 -3.17 10.47 3.98
C GLN A 54 -3.80 11.63 3.18
N TRP A 55 -4.79 11.36 2.33
CA TRP A 55 -5.33 12.37 1.40
C TRP A 55 -6.85 12.31 1.22
N CYS A 56 -7.49 11.20 1.59
CA CYS A 56 -8.93 11.03 1.44
C CYS A 56 -9.69 11.74 2.58
N LYS A 57 -10.53 12.71 2.21
CA LYS A 57 -11.36 13.48 3.16
C LYS A 57 -12.35 12.62 3.97
N PHE A 58 -12.72 11.43 3.48
CA PHE A 58 -13.66 10.54 4.13
C PHE A 58 -12.99 9.40 4.91
N ALA A 59 -11.66 9.28 4.87
CA ALA A 59 -10.97 8.15 5.47
C ALA A 59 -11.30 7.97 6.96
N ARG A 60 -11.43 9.08 7.70
CA ARG A 60 -11.81 9.06 9.12
C ARG A 60 -13.18 8.40 9.37
N GLN A 61 -14.14 8.59 8.46
CA GLN A 61 -15.46 7.94 8.52
C GLN A 61 -15.38 6.46 8.12
N CYS A 62 -14.48 6.10 7.21
CA CYS A 62 -14.32 4.71 6.75
C CYS A 62 -13.62 3.80 7.77
N VAL A 63 -12.53 4.27 8.40
CA VAL A 63 -11.74 3.45 9.36
C VAL A 63 -12.07 3.73 10.82
N GLY A 64 -12.75 4.84 11.12
CA GLY A 64 -13.05 5.29 12.48
C GLY A 64 -11.91 6.08 13.13
N ASP A 65 -12.23 6.86 14.18
CA ASP A 65 -11.32 7.83 14.81
C ASP A 65 -10.01 7.19 15.31
N GLN A 66 -10.12 6.12 16.09
CA GLN A 66 -8.96 5.48 16.73
C GLN A 66 -8.00 4.87 15.70
N MET A 67 -8.53 4.27 14.63
CA MET A 67 -7.72 3.68 13.58
C MET A 67 -7.11 4.75 12.67
N TYR A 68 -7.86 5.82 12.40
CA TYR A 68 -7.40 6.98 11.62
C TYR A 68 -6.15 7.60 12.24
N GLU A 69 -6.16 7.85 13.56
CA GLU A 69 -5.01 8.43 14.27
C GLU A 69 -3.76 7.54 14.17
N LYS A 70 -3.90 6.24 14.43
CA LYS A 70 -2.79 5.27 14.32
C LYS A 70 -2.20 5.22 12.91
N MET A 71 -3.06 5.23 11.89
CA MET A 71 -2.63 5.20 10.48
C MET A 71 -1.93 6.51 10.08
N MET A 72 -2.38 7.66 10.57
CA MET A 72 -1.75 8.96 10.33
C MET A 72 -0.37 9.06 11.00
N GLU A 73 -0.23 8.56 12.24
CA GLU A 73 1.05 8.50 12.96
C GLU A 73 2.06 7.61 12.21
N THR A 74 1.63 6.42 11.80
CA THR A 74 2.47 5.48 11.04
C THR A 74 2.98 6.12 9.74
N ALA A 75 2.10 6.81 9.02
CA ALA A 75 2.47 7.47 7.78
C ALA A 75 3.40 8.69 7.97
N ALA A 76 3.31 9.39 9.10
CA ALA A 76 4.25 10.46 9.45
C ALA A 76 5.67 9.89 9.66
N HIS A 77 5.80 8.77 10.36
CA HIS A 77 7.07 8.07 10.52
C HIS A 77 7.66 7.59 9.18
N GLN A 78 6.83 7.05 8.29
CA GLN A 78 7.26 6.63 6.95
C GLN A 78 7.76 7.82 6.10
N LYS A 79 7.12 8.99 6.19
CA LYS A 79 7.57 10.21 5.49
C LYS A 79 8.93 10.67 6.00
N ALA A 80 9.12 10.67 7.33
CA ALA A 80 10.40 11.05 7.93
C ALA A 80 11.54 10.12 7.48
N ALA A 81 11.32 8.79 7.49
CA ALA A 81 12.29 7.80 7.05
C ALA A 81 12.68 7.93 5.56
N ARG A 82 11.76 8.42 4.71
CA ARG A 82 12.01 8.62 3.28
C ARG A 82 12.70 9.95 2.95
N SER A 83 12.71 10.89 3.89
CA SER A 83 13.37 12.20 3.76
C SER A 83 14.80 12.24 4.29
N SER A 84 15.34 11.12 4.79
CA SER A 84 16.71 10.96 5.28
C SER A 84 17.54 10.10 4.35
#